data_AF-A0AAI9AGA3-F1
#
_entry.id   AF-A0AAI9AGA3-F1
#
_cell.length_a   1.000
_cell.length_b   1.000
_cell.length_c   1.000
_cell.angle_alpha   90.00
_cell.angle_beta   90.00
_cell.angle_gamma   90.00
#
_symmetry.space_group_name_H-M   'P 1'
#
loop_
_entity.id
_entity.type
_entity.pdbx_description
1 polymer ?
#
loop_
_entity_poly.entity_id
_entity_poly.type
_entity_poly.pdbx_seq_one_letter_code
_entity_poly.pdbx_strand_id
1 'polypeptide(L)'
;MKKYNPPKILIEKYGQDFIKKYKKWIDNKAAALHKRDRNDNLIDPKIIKKSHYKLAINQSIHETDGRCFYTQIELRWDKISEIKNENTSLLPTIDHVNREKYPLKLVVCAFEINHMKGKMEIKEFISFCELIIKNKKRILSNIF
;
A
#
# COMPACT_ATOMS: atom_id res chain seq x y z
N MET A 1 -21.73 -10.38 -3.04
CA MET A 1 -20.84 -9.31 -2.50
C MET A 1 -20.88 -8.09 -3.42
N LYS A 2 -21.13 -6.89 -2.89
CA LYS A 2 -20.97 -5.64 -3.66
C LYS A 2 -19.47 -5.46 -3.95
N LYS A 3 -19.11 -5.52 -5.25
CA LYS A 3 -17.72 -5.60 -5.75
C LYS A 3 -16.83 -4.46 -5.17
N TYR A 4 -15.70 -4.82 -4.57
CA TYR A 4 -14.67 -3.92 -4.03
C TYR A 4 -15.14 -2.91 -2.96
N ASN A 5 -15.95 -3.36 -2.00
CA ASN A 5 -16.29 -2.52 -0.83
C ASN A 5 -15.15 -2.50 0.21
N PRO A 6 -14.98 -1.37 0.93
CA PRO A 6 -14.01 -1.30 2.03
C PRO A 6 -14.37 -2.25 3.18
N PRO A 7 -13.38 -2.63 4.03
CA PRO A 7 -13.65 -3.31 5.29
C PRO A 7 -14.65 -2.56 6.17
N LYS A 8 -15.43 -3.31 6.96
CA LYS A 8 -16.48 -2.73 7.82
C LYS A 8 -15.93 -1.66 8.77
N ILE A 9 -14.76 -1.90 9.34
CA ILE A 9 -14.08 -0.98 10.26
C ILE A 9 -13.77 0.39 9.62
N LEU A 10 -13.43 0.44 8.33
CA LEU A 10 -13.22 1.70 7.63
C LEU A 10 -14.55 2.41 7.36
N ILE A 11 -15.63 1.68 7.11
CA ILE A 11 -16.98 2.26 6.95
C ILE A 11 -17.48 2.82 8.27
N GLU A 12 -17.30 2.09 9.36
CA GLU A 12 -17.66 2.54 10.72
C GLU A 12 -16.89 3.79 11.11
N LYS A 13 -15.60 3.87 10.76
CA LYS A 13 -14.74 5.02 11.06
C LYS A 13 -15.00 6.25 10.19
N TYR A 14 -15.18 6.07 8.88
CA TYR A 14 -15.21 7.18 7.91
C TYR A 14 -16.60 7.43 7.29
N GLY A 15 -17.62 6.66 7.67
CA GLY A 15 -19.00 6.80 7.22
C GLY A 15 -19.28 6.18 5.85
N GLN A 16 -20.56 6.21 5.44
CA GLN A 16 -21.00 5.59 4.17
C GLN A 16 -20.44 6.28 2.93
N ASP A 17 -20.26 7.60 2.97
CA ASP A 17 -19.72 8.37 1.84
C ASP A 17 -18.28 7.99 1.49
N PHE A 18 -17.54 7.42 2.45
CA PHE A 18 -16.20 6.89 2.24
C PHE A 18 -16.15 5.80 1.16
N ILE A 19 -17.21 5.01 0.98
CA ILE A 19 -17.26 3.92 0.00
C ILE A 19 -16.99 4.45 -1.42
N LYS A 20 -17.49 5.63 -1.76
CA LYS A 20 -17.26 6.24 -3.09
C LYS A 20 -15.80 6.68 -3.26
N LYS A 21 -15.21 7.31 -2.23
CA LYS A 21 -13.80 7.72 -2.22
C LYS A 21 -12.88 6.50 -2.34
N TYR A 22 -13.15 5.46 -1.56
CA TYR A 22 -12.42 4.19 -1.58
C TYR A 22 -12.43 3.51 -2.95
N LYS A 23 -13.61 3.39 -3.58
CA LYS A 23 -13.74 2.77 -4.91
C LYS A 23 -12.96 3.55 -5.97
N LYS A 24 -13.05 4.89 -5.94
CA LYS A 24 -12.26 5.75 -6.83
C LYS A 24 -10.75 5.56 -6.61
N TRP A 25 -10.32 5.45 -5.36
CA TRP A 25 -8.92 5.21 -5.02
C TRP A 25 -8.42 3.85 -5.53
N ILE A 26 -9.17 2.76 -5.32
CA ILE A 26 -8.83 1.43 -5.87
C ILE A 26 -8.71 1.49 -7.38
N ASP A 27 -9.66 2.14 -8.04
CA ASP A 27 -9.68 2.24 -9.50
C ASP A 27 -8.44 2.96 -10.04
N ASN A 28 -8.07 4.07 -9.39
CA ASN A 28 -6.88 4.84 -9.75
C ASN A 28 -5.59 4.05 -9.50
N LYS A 29 -5.46 3.40 -8.33
CA LYS A 29 -4.27 2.60 -7.99
C LYS A 29 -4.12 1.39 -8.93
N ALA A 30 -5.21 0.66 -9.17
CA ALA A 30 -5.19 -0.47 -10.09
C ALA A 30 -4.83 -0.04 -11.52
N ALA A 31 -5.35 1.10 -11.99
CA ALA A 31 -5.00 1.62 -13.31
C ALA A 31 -3.53 2.03 -13.40
N ALA A 32 -3.00 2.71 -12.38
CA ALA A 32 -1.60 3.14 -12.34
C ALA A 32 -0.63 1.95 -12.33
N LEU A 33 -0.88 0.94 -11.47
CA LEU A 33 -0.05 -0.26 -11.40
C LEU A 33 -0.12 -1.06 -12.71
N HIS A 34 -1.33 -1.33 -13.21
CA HIS A 34 -1.49 -2.07 -14.47
C HIS A 34 -0.78 -1.40 -15.65
N LYS A 35 -0.86 -0.06 -15.75
CA LYS A 35 -0.12 0.70 -16.76
C LYS A 35 1.39 0.57 -16.58
N ARG A 36 1.88 0.74 -15.35
CA ARG A 36 3.31 0.67 -15.03
C ARG A 36 3.90 -0.71 -15.32
N ASP A 37 3.25 -1.76 -14.84
CA ASP A 37 3.76 -3.13 -14.98
C ASP A 37 3.64 -3.62 -16.44
N ARG A 38 2.67 -3.11 -17.21
CA ARG A 38 2.63 -3.28 -18.67
C ARG A 38 3.81 -2.59 -19.36
N ASN A 39 4.11 -1.35 -18.99
CA ASN A 39 5.22 -0.60 -19.59
C ASN A 39 6.58 -1.24 -19.31
N ASP A 40 6.71 -1.85 -18.13
CA ASP A 40 7.94 -2.53 -17.69
C ASP A 40 8.01 -3.98 -18.23
N ASN A 41 7.09 -4.40 -19.11
CA ASN A 41 7.00 -5.75 -19.69
C ASN A 41 6.91 -6.89 -18.65
N LEU A 42 6.39 -6.61 -17.45
CA LEU A 42 6.28 -7.58 -16.37
C LEU A 42 5.03 -8.45 -16.45
N ILE A 43 4.07 -8.06 -17.28
CA ILE A 43 2.79 -8.75 -17.42
C ILE A 43 2.36 -8.86 -18.89
N ASP A 44 1.71 -9.97 -19.23
CA ASP A 44 0.91 -10.04 -20.45
C ASP A 44 -0.50 -9.45 -20.15
N PRO A 45 -0.89 -8.32 -20.77
CA PRO A 45 -2.21 -7.72 -20.54
C PRO A 45 -3.38 -8.60 -21.01
N LYS A 46 -3.15 -9.61 -21.85
CA LYS A 46 -4.16 -10.62 -22.22
C LYS A 46 -4.48 -11.55 -21.04
N ILE A 47 -3.48 -11.81 -20.19
CA ILE A 47 -3.59 -12.67 -19.01
C ILE A 47 -4.00 -11.82 -17.80
N ILE A 48 -3.23 -10.77 -17.49
CA ILE A 48 -3.41 -9.94 -16.30
C ILE A 48 -4.18 -8.66 -16.65
N LYS A 49 -5.49 -8.72 -16.41
CA LYS A 49 -6.43 -7.59 -16.51
C LYS A 49 -6.38 -6.67 -15.28
N LYS A 50 -6.75 -5.40 -15.45
CA LYS A 50 -6.93 -4.41 -14.37
C LYS A 50 -7.83 -4.90 -13.21
N SER A 51 -8.80 -5.76 -13.49
CA SER A 51 -9.68 -6.35 -12.46
C SER A 51 -8.93 -7.22 -11.44
N HIS A 52 -7.82 -7.86 -11.84
CA HIS A 52 -6.99 -8.65 -10.93
C HIS A 52 -6.27 -7.74 -9.93
N TYR A 53 -5.77 -6.58 -10.38
CA TYR A 53 -5.20 -5.56 -9.49
C TYR A 53 -6.24 -5.05 -8.49
N LYS A 54 -7.46 -4.70 -8.95
CA LYS A 54 -8.53 -4.26 -8.03
C LYS A 54 -8.85 -5.31 -6.98
N LEU A 55 -8.88 -6.59 -7.36
CA LEU A 55 -9.14 -7.70 -6.45
C LEU A 55 -8.02 -7.85 -5.43
N ALA A 56 -6.76 -7.94 -5.87
CA ALA A 56 -5.59 -8.10 -5.01
C ALA A 56 -5.44 -6.91 -4.04
N ILE A 57 -5.63 -5.68 -4.53
CA ILE A 57 -5.64 -4.48 -3.68
C ILE A 57 -6.72 -4.58 -2.60
N ASN A 58 -7.97 -4.89 -3.00
CA ASN A 58 -9.07 -4.96 -2.04
C ASN A 58 -8.86 -6.08 -1.01
N GLN A 59 -8.35 -7.24 -1.46
CA GLN A 59 -8.04 -8.35 -0.58
C GLN A 59 -7.00 -7.94 0.48
N SER A 60 -5.89 -7.32 0.07
CA SER A 60 -4.86 -6.88 1.02
C SER A 60 -5.39 -5.89 2.07
N ILE A 61 -6.30 -5.00 1.67
CA ILE A 61 -6.91 -4.05 2.60
C ILE A 61 -7.80 -4.77 3.61
N HIS A 62 -8.52 -5.81 3.20
CA HIS A 62 -9.30 -6.64 4.12
C HIS A 62 -8.43 -7.48 5.05
N GLU A 63 -7.32 -8.03 4.56
CA GLU A 63 -6.38 -8.81 5.37
C GLU A 63 -5.71 -7.98 6.49
N THR A 64 -5.67 -6.66 6.34
CA THR A 64 -5.01 -5.74 7.27
C THR A 64 -5.98 -4.83 8.02
N ASP A 65 -7.29 -4.94 7.77
CA ASP A 65 -8.29 -3.97 8.23
C ASP A 65 -7.96 -2.52 7.82
N GLY A 66 -7.26 -2.33 6.70
CA GLY A 66 -6.77 -1.04 6.24
C GLY A 66 -5.55 -0.51 7.00
N ARG A 67 -4.88 -1.32 7.83
CA ARG A 67 -3.60 -0.93 8.45
C ARG A 67 -2.43 -1.15 7.48
N CYS A 68 -1.30 -0.54 7.78
CA CYS A 68 -0.06 -0.76 7.02
C CYS A 68 0.38 -2.23 7.16
N PHE A 69 0.57 -2.95 6.05
CA PHE A 69 1.04 -4.32 6.07
C PHE A 69 2.33 -4.53 6.88
N TYR A 70 3.31 -3.62 6.71
CA TYR A 70 4.64 -3.76 7.32
C TYR A 70 4.70 -3.41 8.80
N THR A 71 3.86 -2.49 9.26
CA THR A 71 4.00 -1.90 10.62
C THR A 71 2.74 -2.04 11.46
N GLN A 72 1.62 -2.47 10.87
CA GLN A 72 0.31 -2.57 11.51
C GLN A 72 -0.23 -1.23 12.05
N ILE A 73 0.40 -0.11 11.72
CA ILE A 73 -0.11 1.22 12.09
C ILE A 73 -1.29 1.61 11.21
N GLU A 74 -2.15 2.47 11.74
CA GLU A 74 -3.27 3.00 10.98
C GLU A 74 -2.82 3.92 9.84
N LEU A 75 -3.43 3.73 8.67
CA LEU A 75 -3.24 4.58 7.50
C LEU A 75 -4.27 5.71 7.45
N ARG A 76 -3.88 6.84 6.87
CA ARG A 76 -4.71 8.05 6.72
C ARG A 76 -5.70 7.92 5.56
N TRP A 77 -6.69 7.05 5.74
CA TRP A 77 -7.75 6.81 4.75
C TRP A 77 -8.64 8.03 4.53
N ASP A 78 -8.75 8.92 5.52
CA ASP A 78 -9.42 10.21 5.40
C ASP A 78 -8.84 11.09 4.28
N LYS A 79 -7.57 10.90 3.93
CA LYS A 79 -6.82 11.77 3.01
C LYS A 79 -6.60 11.22 1.61
N ILE A 80 -7.18 10.07 1.26
CA ILE A 80 -6.98 9.42 -0.05
C ILE A 80 -7.44 10.23 -1.28
N SER A 81 -8.16 11.34 -1.06
CA SER A 81 -8.64 12.24 -2.11
C SER A 81 -8.09 13.67 -2.01
N GLU A 82 -7.16 13.94 -1.07
CA GLU A 82 -6.76 15.30 -0.66
C GLU A 82 -5.23 15.48 -0.65
N ILE A 83 -4.53 14.99 -1.68
CA ILE A 83 -3.04 14.93 -1.70
C ILE A 83 -2.35 16.32 -1.74
N LYS A 84 -3.08 17.43 -1.79
CA LYS A 84 -2.46 18.77 -1.84
C LYS A 84 -2.03 19.21 -0.43
N ASN A 85 -0.72 19.18 -0.16
CA ASN A 85 0.00 19.87 0.91
C ASN A 85 0.04 19.25 2.32
N GLU A 86 -0.25 17.96 2.49
CA GLU A 86 -0.20 17.30 3.80
C GLU A 86 0.95 16.27 3.92
N ASN A 87 1.36 15.99 5.16
CA ASN A 87 2.32 14.93 5.48
C ASN A 87 1.85 13.60 4.88
N THR A 88 2.56 13.16 3.84
CA THR A 88 2.19 11.98 3.05
C THR A 88 2.58 10.66 3.71
N SER A 89 3.30 10.69 4.84
CA SER A 89 3.94 9.52 5.46
C SER A 89 2.98 8.33 5.58
N LEU A 90 1.81 8.57 6.17
CA LEU A 90 0.79 7.55 6.45
C LEU A 90 -0.31 7.46 5.38
N LEU A 91 -0.15 8.10 4.22
CA LEU A 91 -1.11 7.93 3.13
C LEU A 91 -1.07 6.49 2.63
N PRO A 92 -2.24 5.84 2.43
CA PRO A 92 -2.26 4.50 1.90
C PRO A 92 -1.76 4.49 0.46
N THR A 93 -0.89 3.53 0.18
CA THR A 93 -0.46 3.16 -1.16
C THR A 93 -0.38 1.65 -1.28
N ILE A 94 -0.04 1.17 -2.48
CA ILE A 94 0.10 -0.25 -2.78
C ILE A 94 1.54 -0.53 -3.16
N ASP A 95 2.12 -1.56 -2.55
CA ASP A 95 3.42 -2.09 -2.89
C ASP A 95 3.31 -3.49 -3.52
N HIS A 96 4.30 -3.83 -4.34
CA HIS A 96 4.52 -5.19 -4.81
C HIS A 96 5.50 -5.88 -3.85
N VAL A 97 5.03 -6.89 -3.11
CA VAL A 97 5.93 -7.69 -2.26
C VAL A 97 6.92 -8.47 -3.12
N ASN A 98 6.48 -8.89 -4.30
CA ASN A 98 7.34 -9.44 -5.35
C ASN A 98 6.73 -9.05 -6.70
N ARG A 99 7.50 -8.33 -7.52
CA ARG A 99 7.00 -7.71 -8.76
C ARG A 99 6.91 -8.67 -9.95
N GLU A 100 7.61 -9.80 -9.89
CA GLU A 100 7.79 -10.72 -11.03
C GLU A 100 6.94 -12.00 -10.92
N LYS A 101 6.16 -12.15 -9.86
CA LYS A 101 5.37 -13.37 -9.61
C LYS A 101 3.88 -13.18 -9.85
N TYR A 102 3.30 -14.11 -10.60
CA TYR A 102 1.86 -14.35 -10.62
C TYR A 102 1.52 -15.52 -9.66
N PRO A 103 0.42 -15.44 -8.89
CA PRO A 103 -0.56 -14.37 -8.80
C PRO A 103 0.00 -13.07 -8.21
N LEU A 104 -0.60 -11.92 -8.59
CA LEU A 104 -0.20 -10.59 -8.11
C LEU A 104 -0.20 -10.56 -6.57
N LYS A 105 0.98 -10.36 -5.96
CA LYS A 105 1.12 -10.24 -4.51
C LYS A 105 1.29 -8.78 -4.11
N LEU A 106 0.16 -8.09 -3.98
CA LEU A 106 0.07 -6.68 -3.63
C LEU A 106 -0.22 -6.52 -2.14
N VAL A 107 0.40 -5.52 -1.50
CA VAL A 107 0.09 -5.16 -0.12
C VAL A 107 -0.23 -3.67 0.03
N VAL A 108 -1.21 -3.34 0.88
CA VAL A 108 -1.46 -1.96 1.29
C VAL A 108 -0.45 -1.55 2.35
N CYS A 109 0.15 -0.38 2.19
CA CYS A 109 1.16 0.13 3.10
C CYS A 109 1.17 1.66 3.13
N ALA A 110 1.92 2.20 4.09
CA ALA A 110 2.20 3.63 4.18
C ALA A 110 3.10 4.08 3.03
N PHE A 111 2.81 5.25 2.46
CA PHE A 111 3.56 5.81 1.34
C PHE A 111 5.06 5.91 1.61
N GLU A 112 5.45 6.35 2.81
CA GLU A 112 6.86 6.50 3.17
C GLU A 112 7.58 5.14 3.24
N ILE A 113 6.93 4.11 3.79
CA ILE A 113 7.49 2.74 3.81
C ILE A 113 7.71 2.25 2.37
N ASN A 114 6.73 2.43 1.49
CA ASN A 114 6.86 2.07 0.08
C ASN A 114 7.98 2.85 -0.62
N HIS A 115 8.13 4.13 -0.30
CA HIS A 115 9.19 4.97 -0.85
C HIS A 115 10.58 4.49 -0.41
N MET A 116 10.77 4.20 0.89
CA MET A 116 12.02 3.68 1.43
C MET A 116 12.35 2.28 0.88
N LYS A 117 11.37 1.37 0.87
CA LYS A 117 11.52 0.02 0.34
C LYS A 117 11.74 0.02 -1.18
N GLY A 118 11.35 1.07 -1.91
CA GLY A 118 11.51 1.16 -3.36
C GLY A 118 12.98 1.15 -3.84
N LYS A 119 13.95 1.26 -2.92
CA LYS A 119 15.39 1.24 -3.21
C LYS A 119 16.06 -0.11 -3.02
N MET A 120 15.35 -1.11 -2.50
CA MET A 120 15.93 -2.40 -2.12
C MET A 120 14.89 -3.52 -2.04
N GLU A 121 15.35 -4.76 -2.06
CA GLU A 121 14.49 -5.93 -1.85
C GLU A 121 14.00 -6.00 -0.39
N ILE A 122 12.88 -6.70 -0.15
CA ILE A 122 12.28 -6.74 1.19
C ILE A 122 13.23 -7.27 2.28
N LYS A 123 14.08 -8.25 1.94
CA LYS A 123 15.08 -8.82 2.87
C LYS A 123 16.15 -7.80 3.24
N GLU A 124 16.60 -7.02 2.27
CA GLU A 124 17.58 -5.95 2.46
C GLU A 124 16.98 -4.85 3.32
N PHE A 125 15.72 -4.47 3.07
CA PHE A 125 15.01 -3.48 3.87
C PHE A 125 14.88 -3.90 5.34
N ILE A 126 14.47 -5.15 5.60
CA ILE A 126 14.39 -5.68 6.97
C ILE A 126 15.77 -5.67 7.63
N SER A 127 16.80 -6.17 6.94
CA SER A 127 18.16 -6.20 7.48
C SER A 127 18.67 -4.80 7.81
N PHE A 128 18.37 -3.81 6.96
CA PHE A 128 18.71 -2.42 7.19
C PHE A 128 18.01 -1.85 8.44
N CYS A 129 16.70 -2.12 8.59
CA CYS A 129 15.95 -1.73 9.79
C CYS A 129 16.54 -2.36 11.07
N GLU A 130 16.93 -3.64 11.02
CA GLU A 130 17.56 -4.34 12.15
C GLU A 130 18.90 -3.71 12.54
N LEU A 131 19.72 -3.30 11.57
CA LEU A 131 20.98 -2.59 11.82
C LEU A 131 20.75 -1.23 12.53
N ILE A 132 19.73 -0.49 12.12
CA ILE A 132 19.33 0.76 12.80
C ILE A 132 18.88 0.46 14.23
N ILE A 133 18.01 -0.53 14.43
CA ILE A 133 17.51 -0.92 15.75
C ILE A 133 18.65 -1.36 16.67
N LYS A 134 19.61 -2.14 16.16
CA LYS A 134 20.82 -2.56 16.89
C LYS A 134 21.63 -1.37 17.40
N ASN A 135 21.65 -0.27 16.65
CA ASN A 135 22.39 0.94 16.98
C ASN A 135 21.54 2.02 17.70
N LYS A 136 20.27 1.73 18.03
CA LYS A 136 19.30 2.73 18.52
C LYS A 136 19.79 3.54 19.72
N LYS A 137 20.48 2.91 20.69
CA LYS A 137 20.97 3.60 21.89
C LYS A 137 21.96 4.71 21.54
N ARG A 138 22.95 4.39 20.67
CA ARG A 138 23.94 5.35 20.18
C ARG A 138 23.29 6.45 19.36
N ILE A 139 22.32 6.12 18.52
CA ILE A 139 21.61 7.12 17.70
C ILE A 139 20.86 8.10 18.59
N LEU A 140 20.03 7.58 19.51
CA LEU A 140 19.20 8.40 20.38
C LEU A 140 20.01 9.29 21.33
N SER A 141 21.13 8.79 21.86
CA SER A 141 22.01 9.57 22.75
C SER A 141 22.79 10.71 22.06
N ASN A 142 22.73 10.79 20.72
CA ASN A 142 23.36 11.85 19.94
C ASN A 142 22.34 12.83 19.34
N ILE A 143 21.04 12.60 19.57
CA ILE A 143 19.94 13.43 19.05
C ILE A 143 19.18 14.12 20.20
N PHE A 144 19.09 13.44 21.35
CA PHE A 144 18.49 13.94 22.60
C PHE A 144 19.57 14.03 23.68
#